data_AF-A0A959RM96-F1
#
_entry.id   AF-A0A959RM96-F1
#
_cell.length_a   1.000
_cell.length_b   1.000
_cell.length_c   1.000
_cell.angle_alpha   90.00
_cell.angle_beta   90.00
_cell.angle_gamma   90.00
#
_symmetry.space_group_name_H-M   'P 1'
#
loop_
_entity.id
_entity.type
_entity.pdbx_description
1 polymer ?
#
loop_
_entity_poly.entity_id
_entity_poly.type
_entity_poly.pdbx_seq_one_letter_code
_entity_poly.pdbx_strand_id
1 'polypeptide(L)'
;KEELSILEKGLNGDEQTFYNKNSFYFPVIEKSNTIDFKIGLIDSLKVTLILKKKIVNDEFIINPAIIELENRASDQIKNSWSVAKKYVKDNYSVSESNFQVLIQFEYTFAQYEGNSFGIPLTIGFISSLLSFYNLRDEIYFKSNIISSGAVNADSTINKLGKEIIKTKVNTIFFSPFTQFIIPKEDENYAIEYLENLKKQYPHRNLEIIGIKNLDDIISRRNLIDIERKKILLWSAKKIIKNKVFILIAIILIVHSFTYYILKLDNNPNSIEYVSNKIEIINKFNEILWMKNNSLSKKHLNTVQNVTYNISRLIDVDDDGFNEVLLAKTADNPALILYDRNGKEIWN
;
A
#
# COMPACT_ATOMS: atom_id res chain seq x y z
N LYS A 1 13.90 36.83 -11.46
CA LYS A 1 13.72 36.73 -12.94
C LYS A 1 12.84 35.53 -13.30
N GLU A 2 13.13 34.34 -12.77
CA GLU A 2 12.29 33.15 -13.00
C GLU A 2 10.86 33.30 -12.47
N GLU A 3 10.68 33.77 -11.22
CA GLU A 3 9.36 34.01 -10.63
C GLU A 3 8.52 35.04 -11.40
N LEU A 4 9.15 36.10 -11.92
CA LEU A 4 8.47 37.10 -12.75
C LEU A 4 8.02 36.50 -14.08
N SER A 5 8.85 35.66 -14.71
CA SER A 5 8.46 34.94 -15.93
C SER A 5 7.31 33.97 -15.66
N ILE A 6 7.30 33.33 -14.49
CA ILE A 6 6.20 32.45 -14.07
C ILE A 6 4.89 33.23 -13.93
N LEU A 7 4.96 34.39 -13.27
CA LEU A 7 3.82 35.27 -13.09
C LEU A 7 3.28 35.79 -14.42
N GLU A 8 4.15 36.29 -15.30
CA GLU A 8 3.76 36.80 -16.62
C GLU A 8 3.03 35.74 -17.44
N LYS A 9 3.55 34.51 -17.46
CA LYS A 9 2.91 33.37 -18.10
C LYS A 9 1.52 33.10 -17.52
N GLY A 10 1.40 33.04 -16.19
CA GLY A 10 0.12 32.82 -15.52
C GLY A 10 -0.91 33.92 -15.82
N LEU A 11 -0.49 35.19 -15.85
CA LEU A 11 -1.34 36.33 -16.20
C LEU A 11 -1.79 36.32 -17.67
N ASN A 12 -0.98 35.76 -18.56
CA ASN A 12 -1.30 35.56 -19.97
C ASN A 12 -2.08 34.27 -20.26
N GLY A 13 -2.45 33.51 -19.23
CA GLY A 13 -3.27 32.31 -19.36
C GLY A 13 -2.50 31.03 -19.67
N ASP A 14 -1.16 31.07 -19.65
CA ASP A 14 -0.35 29.86 -19.80
C ASP A 14 -0.48 29.00 -18.55
N GLU A 15 -0.96 27.77 -18.73
CA GLU A 15 -1.02 26.80 -17.65
C GLU A 15 0.39 26.30 -17.32
N GLN A 16 0.83 26.59 -16.09
CA GLN A 16 2.02 25.96 -15.52
C GLN A 16 1.58 24.86 -14.57
N THR A 17 2.18 23.68 -14.67
CA THR A 17 1.90 22.59 -13.74
C THR A 17 2.71 22.77 -12.48
N PHE A 18 2.11 23.39 -11.45
CA PHE A 18 2.57 23.31 -10.07
C PHE A 18 1.98 22.04 -9.44
N TYR A 19 2.80 21.00 -9.34
CA TYR A 19 2.41 19.74 -8.73
C TYR A 19 3.48 19.27 -7.74
N ASN A 20 3.12 19.31 -6.47
CA ASN A 20 3.81 18.57 -5.44
C ASN A 20 2.79 17.71 -4.70
N LYS A 21 2.77 16.41 -5.00
CA LYS A 21 1.79 15.44 -4.51
C LYS A 21 1.59 15.46 -2.98
N ASN A 22 2.61 15.91 -2.25
CA ASN A 22 2.63 15.88 -0.79
C ASN A 22 2.48 17.26 -0.14
N SER A 23 2.26 18.32 -0.92
CA SER A 23 2.04 19.68 -0.42
C SER A 23 0.62 20.14 -0.68
N PHE A 24 -0.02 20.71 0.35
CA PHE A 24 -1.36 21.25 0.26
C PHE A 24 -1.30 22.76 0.41
N TYR A 25 -1.64 23.47 -0.66
CA TYR A 25 -1.48 24.92 -0.73
C TYR A 25 -2.71 25.67 -0.22
N PHE A 26 -2.47 26.81 0.44
CA PHE A 26 -3.52 27.70 0.93
C PHE A 26 -3.03 29.16 0.98
N PRO A 27 -3.92 30.14 0.75
CA PRO A 27 -3.57 31.54 0.89
C PRO A 27 -3.63 31.97 2.36
N VAL A 28 -2.66 32.77 2.79
CA VAL A 28 -2.61 33.44 4.09
C VAL A 28 -2.61 34.95 3.92
N ILE A 29 -2.98 35.68 4.96
CA ILE A 29 -2.95 37.14 4.98
C ILE A 29 -2.01 37.54 6.11
N GLU A 30 -0.99 38.30 5.79
CA GLU A 30 -0.06 38.87 6.76
C GLU A 30 -0.76 39.98 7.55
N LYS A 31 -0.69 39.86 8.87
CA LYS A 31 -1.21 40.87 9.80
C LYS A 31 -0.08 41.81 10.15
N SER A 32 -0.07 43.01 9.56
CA SER A 32 0.84 44.07 9.94
C SER A 32 0.20 44.98 10.99
N ASN A 33 0.92 45.27 12.06
CA ASN A 33 0.49 46.25 13.08
C ASN A 33 0.81 47.69 12.68
N THR A 34 1.64 47.89 11.66
CA THR A 34 2.20 49.20 11.30
C THR A 34 1.66 49.75 10.00
N ILE A 35 1.00 48.93 9.18
CA ILE A 35 0.53 49.35 7.86
C ILE A 35 -0.90 48.85 7.61
N ASP A 36 -1.76 49.76 7.17
CA ASP A 36 -3.19 49.49 6.85
C ASP A 36 -3.38 48.61 5.60
N PHE A 37 -2.31 48.26 4.89
CA PHE A 37 -2.40 47.32 3.77
C PHE A 37 -2.37 45.87 4.27
N LYS A 38 -3.15 45.00 3.62
CA LYS A 38 -3.11 43.55 3.84
C LYS A 38 -2.32 42.90 2.69
N ILE A 39 -1.17 42.31 2.99
CA ILE A 39 -0.46 41.45 2.03
C ILE A 39 -1.03 40.05 2.18
N GLY A 40 -1.37 39.41 1.07
CA GLY A 40 -1.64 37.98 1.08
C GLY A 40 -0.51 37.21 0.44
N LEU A 41 -0.20 36.06 1.02
CA LEU A 41 0.85 35.14 0.61
C LEU A 41 0.25 33.77 0.34
N ILE A 42 1.00 32.90 -0.33
CA ILE A 42 0.64 31.49 -0.49
C ILE A 42 1.61 30.68 0.34
N ASP A 43 1.07 29.75 1.11
CA ASP A 43 1.84 28.81 1.90
C ASP A 43 1.40 27.37 1.58
N SER A 44 2.20 26.41 2.03
CA SER A 44 1.90 24.99 1.89
C SER A 44 2.07 24.26 3.20
N LEU A 45 1.26 23.22 3.40
CA LEU A 45 1.40 22.31 4.54
C LEU A 45 1.70 20.89 4.06
N LYS A 46 2.46 20.17 4.88
CA LYS A 46 2.75 18.74 4.77
C LYS A 46 2.34 18.05 6.05
N VAL A 47 1.74 16.87 5.90
CA VAL A 47 1.25 16.07 7.04
C VAL A 47 1.98 14.73 7.04
N THR A 48 2.58 14.37 8.18
CA THR A 48 3.23 13.08 8.37
C THR A 48 2.70 12.38 9.61
N LEU A 49 2.41 11.08 9.51
CA LEU A 49 2.01 10.25 10.65
C LEU A 49 3.20 9.46 11.20
N ILE A 50 3.38 9.53 12.51
CA ILE A 50 4.44 8.83 13.26
C ILE A 50 3.80 7.81 14.18
N LEU A 51 4.21 6.55 14.06
CA LEU A 51 3.79 5.49 14.98
C LEU A 51 4.65 5.54 16.25
N LYS A 52 4.02 5.77 17.41
CA LYS A 52 4.64 5.51 18.71
C LYS A 52 3.85 4.45 19.47
N LYS A 53 4.56 3.52 20.11
CA LYS A 53 3.98 2.35 20.79
C LYS A 53 3.17 2.67 22.06
N LYS A 54 3.22 3.91 22.57
CA LYS A 54 2.64 4.30 23.88
C LYS A 54 1.86 5.61 23.80
N ILE A 55 0.99 5.75 22.79
CA ILE A 55 0.13 6.92 22.68
C ILE A 55 -1.28 6.56 23.13
N VAL A 56 -1.77 7.26 24.16
CA VAL A 56 -3.14 7.10 24.69
C VAL A 56 -4.15 7.90 23.87
N ASN A 57 -3.76 9.07 23.35
CA ASN A 57 -4.61 9.98 22.58
C ASN A 57 -3.83 10.57 21.40
N ASP A 58 -4.51 10.94 20.31
CA ASP A 58 -3.87 11.61 19.18
C ASP A 58 -3.06 12.85 19.63
N GLU A 59 -1.78 12.92 19.24
CA GLU A 59 -0.84 14.01 19.57
C GLU A 59 -0.49 14.80 18.30
N PHE A 60 -0.55 16.13 18.36
CA PHE A 60 -0.21 16.99 17.23
C PHE A 60 1.10 17.73 17.50
N ILE A 61 2.06 17.58 16.59
CA ILE A 61 3.29 18.36 16.54
C ILE A 61 3.17 19.32 15.36
N ILE A 62 3.35 20.61 15.61
CA ILE A 62 3.20 21.65 14.59
C ILE A 62 4.56 22.33 14.39
N ASN A 63 4.99 22.47 13.13
CA ASN A 63 6.24 23.11 12.75
C ASN A 63 5.98 24.21 11.68
N PRO A 64 6.32 25.49 11.95
CA PRO A 64 6.86 26.00 13.20
C PRO A 64 5.85 25.87 14.34
N ALA A 65 6.35 25.88 15.57
CA ALA A 65 5.47 25.91 16.73
C ALA A 65 4.60 27.17 16.64
N ILE A 66 3.28 26.99 16.66
CA ILE A 66 2.34 28.09 16.80
C ILE A 66 2.48 28.56 18.25
N ILE A 67 3.35 29.55 18.46
CA ILE A 67 3.59 30.16 19.77
C ILE A 67 2.29 30.90 20.13
N GLU A 68 1.71 30.51 21.26
CA GLU A 68 0.35 30.82 21.69
C GLU A 68 -0.73 30.15 20.83
N LEU A 69 -1.18 28.98 21.32
CA LEU A 69 -2.37 28.27 20.86
C LEU A 69 -3.58 29.21 20.94
N GLU A 70 -3.82 29.98 19.88
CA GLU A 70 -5.18 30.44 19.63
C GLU A 70 -6.04 29.19 19.47
N ASN A 71 -7.08 29.10 20.31
CA ASN A 71 -8.05 28.00 20.31
C ASN A 71 -8.52 27.65 18.89
N ARG A 72 -8.65 28.65 18.00
CA ARG A 72 -9.13 28.48 16.62
C ARG A 72 -8.27 27.57 15.75
N ALA A 73 -6.95 27.73 15.75
CA ALA A 73 -6.06 26.90 14.93
C ALA A 73 -6.03 25.46 15.48
N SER A 74 -5.98 25.32 16.81
CA SER A 74 -6.05 24.02 17.49
C SER A 74 -7.36 23.30 17.21
N ASP A 75 -8.48 23.99 17.31
CA ASP A 75 -9.81 23.47 17.05
C ASP A 75 -9.96 23.08 15.59
N GLN A 76 -9.41 23.88 14.67
CA GLN A 76 -9.39 23.52 13.25
C GLN A 76 -8.60 22.24 13.00
N ILE A 77 -7.44 22.06 13.64
CA ILE A 77 -6.65 20.82 13.54
C ILE A 77 -7.46 19.63 14.06
N LYS A 78 -8.09 19.74 15.22
CA LYS A 78 -8.91 18.68 15.81
C LYS A 78 -10.12 18.34 14.95
N ASN A 79 -10.84 19.34 14.44
CA ASN A 79 -11.99 19.15 13.57
C ASN A 79 -11.58 18.48 12.25
N SER A 80 -10.56 19.01 11.58
CA SER A 80 -10.01 18.43 10.35
C SER A 80 -9.56 16.99 10.56
N TRP A 81 -8.90 16.69 11.68
CA TRP A 81 -8.45 15.34 12.02
C TRP A 81 -9.60 14.37 12.28
N SER A 82 -10.59 14.80 13.06
CA SER A 82 -11.81 14.03 13.34
C SER A 82 -12.54 13.66 12.05
N VAL A 83 -12.75 14.65 11.17
CA VAL A 83 -13.40 14.44 9.87
C VAL A 83 -12.58 13.50 8.98
N ALA A 84 -11.26 13.65 8.94
CA ALA A 84 -10.39 12.76 8.18
C ALA A 84 -10.43 11.31 8.69
N LYS A 85 -10.36 11.09 10.02
CA LYS A 85 -10.47 9.76 10.63
C LYS A 85 -11.83 9.13 10.32
N LYS A 86 -12.91 9.90 10.46
CA LYS A 86 -14.27 9.44 10.12
C LYS A 86 -14.35 9.01 8.66
N TYR A 87 -13.90 9.86 7.73
CA TYR A 87 -13.87 9.53 6.30
C TYR A 87 -13.13 8.22 6.02
N VAL A 88 -11.92 8.05 6.56
CA VAL A 88 -11.13 6.82 6.32
C VAL A 88 -11.78 5.59 6.95
N LYS A 89 -12.36 5.72 8.15
CA LYS A 89 -13.06 4.62 8.82
C LYS A 89 -14.33 4.19 8.07
N ASP A 90 -15.10 5.15 7.57
CA ASP A 90 -16.36 4.88 6.88
C ASP A 90 -16.14 4.26 5.49
N ASN A 91 -15.02 4.58 4.83
CA ASN A 91 -14.71 4.09 3.48
C ASN A 91 -13.73 2.90 3.44
N TYR A 92 -13.00 2.63 4.51
CA TYR A 92 -11.97 1.59 4.56
C TYR A 92 -12.01 0.81 5.87
N SER A 93 -11.84 -0.51 5.80
CA SER A 93 -11.77 -1.39 6.98
C SER A 93 -10.42 -1.25 7.70
N VAL A 94 -10.23 -0.15 8.41
CA VAL A 94 -9.04 0.12 9.24
C VAL A 94 -9.37 0.05 10.73
N SER A 95 -8.42 -0.41 11.54
CA SER A 95 -8.55 -0.39 12.99
C SER A 95 -8.34 1.02 13.53
N GLU A 96 -9.12 1.40 14.54
CA GLU A 96 -8.85 2.63 15.28
C GLU A 96 -7.46 2.57 15.91
N SER A 97 -6.76 3.69 15.83
CA SER A 97 -5.43 3.85 16.38
C SER A 97 -5.24 5.31 16.76
N ASN A 98 -4.36 5.53 17.73
CA ASN A 98 -3.91 6.86 18.10
C ASN A 98 -2.60 7.15 17.39
N PHE A 99 -2.43 8.39 16.96
CA PHE A 99 -1.35 8.83 16.10
C PHE A 99 -0.61 9.99 16.72
N GLN A 100 0.69 10.05 16.47
CA GLN A 100 1.37 11.33 16.51
C GLN A 100 1.39 11.90 15.09
N VAL A 101 0.86 13.10 14.96
CA VAL A 101 0.63 13.79 13.69
C VAL A 101 1.57 14.99 13.62
N LEU A 102 2.51 14.97 12.69
CA LEU A 102 3.38 16.10 12.41
C LEU A 102 2.77 16.93 11.27
N ILE A 103 2.46 18.18 11.56
CA ILE A 103 1.98 19.18 10.60
C ILE A 103 3.12 20.17 10.38
N GLN A 104 3.61 20.26 9.16
CA GLN A 104 4.72 21.13 8.80
C GLN A 104 4.27 22.15 7.76
N PHE A 105 4.32 23.42 8.12
CA PHE A 105 4.17 24.56 7.22
C PHE A 105 5.51 24.87 6.56
N GLU A 106 5.46 25.44 5.35
CA GLU A 106 6.67 25.76 4.59
C GLU A 106 7.39 26.98 5.15
N TYR A 107 6.66 28.03 5.56
CA TYR A 107 7.25 29.19 6.20
C TYR A 107 7.52 28.95 7.70
N THR A 108 8.77 28.63 8.02
CA THR A 108 9.22 28.28 9.39
C THR A 108 9.26 29.45 10.39
N PHE A 109 9.06 30.69 9.94
CA PHE A 109 9.12 31.87 10.82
C PHE A 109 7.77 32.56 10.99
N ALA A 110 6.72 32.06 10.34
CA ALA A 110 5.38 32.63 10.44
C ALA A 110 4.64 32.12 11.68
N GLN A 111 3.83 32.99 12.28
CA GLN A 111 2.83 32.62 13.27
C GLN A 111 1.46 32.61 12.58
N TYR A 112 0.75 31.49 12.67
CA TYR A 112 -0.51 31.29 11.97
C TYR A 112 -1.70 31.57 12.89
N GLU A 113 -2.57 32.47 12.45
CA GLU A 113 -3.84 32.79 13.11
C GLU A 113 -5.03 32.28 12.25
N GLY A 114 -6.10 31.84 12.91
CA GLY A 114 -7.37 31.50 12.27
C GLY A 114 -7.52 30.04 11.85
N ASN A 115 -8.53 29.77 11.01
CA ASN A 115 -9.02 28.42 10.70
C ASN A 115 -9.18 28.18 9.19
N SER A 116 -8.73 29.11 8.35
CA SER A 116 -8.94 29.07 6.89
C SER A 116 -8.13 28.00 6.14
N PHE A 117 -7.24 27.28 6.80
CA PHE A 117 -6.47 26.15 6.26
C PHE A 117 -7.13 24.78 6.49
N GLY A 118 -8.37 24.77 6.99
CA GLY A 118 -9.10 23.54 7.34
C GLY A 118 -9.27 22.56 6.18
N ILE A 119 -9.69 23.03 5.00
CA ILE A 119 -9.82 22.18 3.80
C ILE A 119 -8.51 21.47 3.43
N PRO A 120 -7.41 22.19 3.15
CA PRO A 120 -6.16 21.55 2.74
C PRO A 120 -5.59 20.66 3.82
N LEU A 121 -5.76 21.04 5.09
CA LEU A 121 -5.34 20.20 6.21
C LEU A 121 -6.11 18.88 6.27
N THR A 122 -7.44 18.91 6.10
CA THR A 122 -8.26 17.69 6.14
C THR A 122 -7.90 16.73 5.01
N ILE A 123 -7.72 17.23 3.78
CA ILE A 123 -7.27 16.40 2.66
C ILE A 123 -5.85 15.85 2.92
N GLY A 124 -4.96 16.66 3.52
CA GLY A 124 -3.64 16.21 3.96
C GLY A 124 -3.71 15.07 4.98
N PHE A 125 -4.58 15.18 5.99
CA PHE A 125 -4.80 14.10 6.95
C PHE A 125 -5.34 12.83 6.31
N ILE A 126 -6.32 12.93 5.40
CA ILE A 126 -6.84 11.78 4.66
C ILE A 126 -5.70 11.12 3.89
N SER A 127 -4.94 11.90 3.12
CA SER A 127 -3.81 11.39 2.32
C SER A 127 -2.79 10.64 3.19
N SER A 128 -2.40 11.23 4.32
CA SER A 128 -1.42 10.64 5.23
C SER A 128 -1.94 9.40 5.94
N LEU A 129 -3.23 9.36 6.31
CA LEU A 129 -3.89 8.15 6.87
C LEU A 129 -3.90 7.01 5.85
N LEU A 130 -4.32 7.28 4.60
CA LEU A 130 -4.34 6.28 3.54
C LEU A 130 -2.94 5.71 3.27
N SER A 131 -1.93 6.58 3.23
CA SER A 131 -0.53 6.19 3.08
C SER A 131 -0.05 5.34 4.27
N PHE A 132 -0.34 5.76 5.50
CA PHE A 132 0.07 5.08 6.73
C PHE A 132 -0.48 3.65 6.84
N TYR A 133 -1.79 3.49 6.59
CA TYR A 133 -2.44 2.18 6.58
C TYR A 133 -2.03 1.34 5.36
N ASN A 134 -1.20 1.90 4.46
CA ASN A 134 -0.83 1.32 3.19
C ASN A 134 -2.08 0.87 2.43
N LEU A 135 -3.09 1.73 2.38
CA LEU A 135 -4.28 1.51 1.58
C LEU A 135 -3.95 1.65 0.09
N ARG A 136 -4.78 1.05 -0.74
CA ARG A 136 -4.57 1.00 -2.20
C ARG A 136 -4.79 2.37 -2.84
N ASP A 137 -5.74 3.12 -2.31
CA ASP A 137 -6.14 4.41 -2.84
C ASP A 137 -5.30 5.51 -2.16
N GLU A 138 -4.81 6.45 -2.96
CA GLU A 138 -4.15 7.68 -2.51
C GLU A 138 -4.96 8.87 -3.01
N ILE A 139 -5.21 9.82 -2.12
CA ILE A 139 -6.05 10.99 -2.38
C ILE A 139 -5.17 12.24 -2.28
N TYR A 140 -5.24 13.12 -3.29
CA TYR A 140 -4.54 14.40 -3.32
C TYR A 140 -5.29 15.39 -4.22
N PHE A 141 -5.03 16.69 -4.05
CA PHE A 141 -5.55 17.69 -4.99
C PHE A 141 -4.91 17.54 -6.36
N LYS A 142 -5.69 17.77 -7.42
CA LYS A 142 -5.11 17.99 -8.75
C LYS A 142 -4.13 19.16 -8.74
N SER A 143 -3.22 19.15 -9.71
CA SER A 143 -2.28 20.25 -9.93
C SER A 143 -3.01 21.59 -10.04
N ASN A 144 -2.35 22.67 -9.61
CA ASN A 144 -2.84 24.05 -9.73
C ASN A 144 -4.11 24.38 -8.95
N ILE A 145 -4.44 23.56 -7.94
CA ILE A 145 -5.52 23.86 -6.99
C ILE A 145 -4.94 24.45 -5.72
N ILE A 146 -5.58 25.52 -5.27
CA ILE A 146 -5.41 26.09 -3.94
C ILE A 146 -6.76 26.14 -3.22
N SER A 147 -6.77 26.01 -1.90
CA SER A 147 -8.03 25.96 -1.14
C SER A 147 -7.98 26.80 0.13
N SER A 148 -9.14 27.31 0.54
CA SER A 148 -9.32 28.07 1.77
C SER A 148 -10.70 27.84 2.34
N GLY A 149 -10.80 27.58 3.64
CA GLY A 149 -12.06 27.36 4.33
C GLY A 149 -11.86 26.57 5.61
N ALA A 150 -12.64 26.91 6.63
CA ALA A 150 -12.63 26.21 7.90
C ALA A 150 -13.57 25.00 7.83
N VAL A 151 -13.10 23.85 8.31
CA VAL A 151 -13.86 22.61 8.32
C VAL A 151 -14.40 22.39 9.73
N ASN A 152 -15.73 22.24 9.85
CA ASN A 152 -16.40 21.89 11.09
C ASN A 152 -16.35 20.38 11.34
N ALA A 153 -16.67 19.96 12.57
CA ALA A 153 -16.72 18.55 12.95
C ALA A 153 -17.78 17.73 12.17
N ASP A 154 -18.80 18.39 11.62
CA ASP A 154 -19.84 17.79 10.78
C ASP A 154 -19.48 17.74 9.28
N SER A 155 -18.22 18.07 8.93
CA SER A 155 -17.68 18.20 7.57
C SER A 155 -18.17 19.38 6.72
N THR A 156 -18.96 20.30 7.29
CA THR A 156 -19.36 21.54 6.60
C THR A 156 -18.22 22.56 6.54
N ILE A 157 -18.27 23.44 5.54
CA ILE A 157 -17.26 24.49 5.33
C ILE A 157 -17.83 25.86 5.73
N ASN A 158 -17.22 26.52 6.71
CA ASN A 158 -17.65 27.85 7.15
C ASN A 158 -17.17 28.96 6.21
N LYS A 159 -17.99 30.00 6.09
CA LYS A 159 -17.61 31.26 5.43
C LYS A 159 -16.43 31.95 6.11
N LEU A 160 -15.64 32.65 5.32
CA LEU A 160 -14.49 33.46 5.71
C LEU A 160 -14.87 34.94 5.84
N GLY A 161 -15.82 35.40 5.02
CA GLY A 161 -16.27 36.79 4.98
C GLY A 161 -15.69 37.60 3.82
N LYS A 162 -16.45 38.61 3.40
CA LYS A 162 -16.26 39.39 2.16
C LYS A 162 -14.87 39.99 1.99
N GLU A 163 -14.32 40.63 3.02
CA GLU A 163 -13.03 41.32 2.89
C GLU A 163 -11.83 40.35 2.88
N ILE A 164 -11.95 39.25 3.62
CA ILE A 164 -10.92 38.19 3.64
C ILE A 164 -10.89 37.49 2.28
N ILE A 165 -12.07 37.16 1.72
CA ILE A 165 -12.13 36.44 0.45
C ILE A 165 -11.59 37.28 -0.70
N LYS A 166 -11.90 38.58 -0.79
CA LYS A 166 -11.32 39.49 -1.79
C LYS A 166 -9.80 39.50 -1.74
N THR A 167 -9.24 39.61 -0.53
CA THR A 167 -7.79 39.63 -0.33
C THR A 167 -7.15 38.32 -0.82
N LYS A 168 -7.76 37.17 -0.47
CA LYS A 168 -7.27 35.85 -0.92
C LYS A 168 -7.43 35.64 -2.43
N VAL A 169 -8.52 36.09 -3.03
CA VAL A 169 -8.71 36.07 -4.49
C VAL A 169 -7.63 36.90 -5.17
N ASN A 170 -7.33 38.11 -4.66
CA ASN A 170 -6.24 38.95 -5.17
C ASN A 170 -4.90 38.20 -5.15
N THR A 171 -4.56 37.60 -4.01
CA THR A 171 -3.32 36.82 -3.84
C THR A 171 -3.20 35.69 -4.85
N ILE A 172 -4.28 34.94 -5.07
CA ILE A 172 -4.27 33.78 -5.95
C ILE A 172 -4.31 34.20 -7.42
N PHE A 173 -4.97 35.30 -7.74
CA PHE A 173 -4.99 35.85 -9.08
C PHE A 173 -3.58 36.10 -9.60
N PHE A 174 -2.70 36.66 -8.75
CA PHE A 174 -1.29 36.89 -9.05
C PHE A 174 -0.38 35.72 -8.67
N SER A 175 -0.87 34.49 -8.84
CA SER A 175 -0.15 33.25 -8.57
C SER A 175 -0.30 32.25 -9.72
N PRO A 176 0.51 31.17 -9.79
CA PRO A 176 0.40 30.17 -10.84
C PRO A 176 -0.82 29.24 -10.73
N PHE A 177 -1.57 29.26 -9.62
CA PHE A 177 -2.74 28.38 -9.42
C PHE A 177 -3.90 28.77 -10.33
N THR A 178 -4.61 27.81 -10.91
CA THR A 178 -5.72 28.07 -11.85
C THR A 178 -7.09 27.83 -11.23
N GLN A 179 -7.16 27.19 -10.07
CA GLN A 179 -8.42 26.87 -9.40
C GLN A 179 -8.34 27.22 -7.92
N PHE A 180 -9.34 27.94 -7.42
CA PHE A 180 -9.46 28.32 -6.01
C PHE A 180 -10.74 27.77 -5.38
N ILE A 181 -10.58 26.82 -4.46
CA ILE A 181 -11.67 26.21 -3.71
C ILE A 181 -11.97 27.04 -2.46
N ILE A 182 -13.23 27.45 -2.30
CA ILE A 182 -13.68 28.34 -1.23
C ILE A 182 -15.06 27.93 -0.68
N PRO A 183 -15.48 28.44 0.50
CA PRO A 183 -16.81 28.16 1.01
C PRO A 183 -17.88 28.67 0.04
N LYS A 184 -18.95 27.89 -0.16
CA LYS A 184 -20.02 28.22 -1.12
C LYS A 184 -20.67 29.57 -0.81
N GLU A 185 -20.77 29.94 0.46
CA GLU A 185 -21.34 31.22 0.89
C GLU A 185 -20.52 32.45 0.47
N ASP A 186 -19.21 32.30 0.23
CA ASP A 186 -18.33 33.41 -0.19
C ASP A 186 -18.17 33.48 -1.72
N GLU A 187 -18.75 32.54 -2.48
CA GLU A 187 -18.55 32.37 -3.91
C GLU A 187 -18.93 33.60 -4.73
N ASN A 188 -20.09 34.19 -4.47
CA ASN A 188 -20.55 35.38 -5.20
C ASN A 188 -19.60 36.56 -5.02
N TYR A 189 -19.10 36.79 -3.80
CA TYR A 189 -18.15 37.87 -3.52
C TYR A 189 -16.79 37.63 -4.20
N ALA A 190 -16.35 36.36 -4.25
CA ALA A 190 -15.12 35.99 -4.92
C ALA A 190 -15.20 36.17 -6.43
N ILE A 191 -16.30 35.73 -7.06
CA ILE A 191 -16.54 35.87 -8.50
C ILE A 191 -16.64 37.35 -8.87
N GLU A 192 -17.43 38.16 -8.14
CA GLU A 192 -17.55 39.59 -8.38
C GLU A 192 -16.17 40.28 -8.38
N TYR A 193 -15.32 39.94 -7.43
CA TYR A 193 -13.98 40.51 -7.32
C TYR A 193 -13.03 40.00 -8.41
N LEU A 194 -13.10 38.70 -8.75
CA LEU A 194 -12.34 38.11 -9.85
C LEU A 194 -12.66 38.79 -11.18
N GLU A 195 -13.94 39.04 -11.48
CA GLU A 195 -14.35 39.71 -12.72
C GLU A 195 -13.81 41.14 -12.80
N ASN A 196 -13.65 41.83 -11.66
CA ASN A 196 -13.00 43.13 -11.63
C ASN A 196 -11.50 43.06 -11.96
N LEU A 197 -10.80 42.02 -11.49
CA LEU A 197 -9.39 41.79 -11.84
C LEU A 197 -9.22 41.40 -13.32
N LYS A 198 -10.13 40.58 -13.87
CA LYS A 198 -10.11 40.17 -15.29
C LYS A 198 -10.31 41.32 -16.26
N LYS A 199 -10.95 42.43 -15.86
CA LYS A 199 -11.00 43.66 -16.68
C LYS A 199 -9.60 44.21 -16.99
N GLN A 200 -8.65 44.03 -16.07
CA GLN A 200 -7.26 44.47 -16.24
C GLN A 200 -6.38 43.38 -16.88
N TYR A 201 -6.64 42.11 -16.55
CA TYR A 201 -5.88 40.97 -17.06
C TYR A 201 -6.83 39.91 -17.65
N PRO A 202 -7.35 40.14 -18.88
CA PRO A 202 -8.42 39.34 -19.46
C PRO A 202 -8.02 37.89 -19.80
N HIS A 203 -6.72 37.63 -19.98
CA HIS A 203 -6.21 36.30 -20.31
C HIS A 203 -6.00 35.41 -19.07
N ARG A 204 -6.14 35.95 -17.86
CA ARG A 204 -5.93 35.19 -16.63
C ARG A 204 -7.04 34.16 -16.40
N ASN A 205 -6.69 32.88 -16.52
CA ASN A 205 -7.61 31.76 -16.29
C ASN A 205 -7.57 31.28 -14.83
N LEU A 206 -8.26 32.00 -13.94
CA LEU A 206 -8.56 31.55 -12.57
C LEU A 206 -10.04 31.18 -12.47
N GLU A 207 -10.33 29.99 -11.96
CA GLU A 207 -11.66 29.48 -11.67
C GLU A 207 -11.92 29.51 -10.15
N ILE A 208 -13.08 30.03 -9.76
CA ILE A 208 -13.55 29.99 -8.37
C ILE A 208 -14.54 28.84 -8.21
N ILE A 209 -14.32 28.01 -7.19
CA ILE A 209 -15.11 26.80 -6.96
C ILE A 209 -15.68 26.84 -5.55
N GLY A 210 -16.97 27.16 -5.43
CA GLY A 210 -17.69 27.16 -4.16
C GLY A 210 -18.08 25.75 -3.73
N ILE A 211 -17.77 25.39 -2.49
CA ILE A 211 -18.06 24.08 -1.87
C ILE A 211 -18.82 24.21 -0.56
N LYS A 212 -19.73 23.26 -0.28
CA LYS A 212 -20.55 23.29 0.96
C LYS A 212 -19.97 22.44 2.08
N ASN A 213 -19.41 21.29 1.74
CA ASN A 213 -18.87 20.31 2.66
C ASN A 213 -17.69 19.58 2.02
N LEU A 214 -17.00 18.77 2.80
CA LEU A 214 -15.83 18.01 2.34
C LEU A 214 -16.20 16.96 1.28
N ASP A 215 -17.37 16.32 1.40
CA ASP A 215 -17.82 15.29 0.46
C ASP A 215 -17.96 15.84 -0.97
N ASP A 216 -18.37 17.10 -1.11
CA ASP A 216 -18.41 17.82 -2.38
C ASP A 216 -17.02 17.93 -3.04
N ILE A 217 -15.96 18.09 -2.24
CA ILE A 217 -14.58 18.09 -2.76
C ILE A 217 -14.18 16.69 -3.22
N ILE A 218 -14.39 15.68 -2.36
CA ILE A 218 -13.90 14.31 -2.56
C ILE A 218 -14.62 13.63 -3.73
N SER A 219 -15.90 13.94 -3.94
CA SER A 219 -16.69 13.39 -5.06
C SER A 219 -16.33 13.98 -6.42
N ARG A 220 -15.73 15.19 -6.45
CA ARG A 220 -15.38 15.90 -7.68
C ARG A 220 -14.02 15.50 -8.22
N ARG A 221 -14.02 14.66 -9.27
CA ARG A 221 -12.82 14.18 -9.98
C ARG A 221 -12.02 15.27 -10.70
N ASN A 222 -12.56 16.47 -10.85
CA ASN A 222 -11.84 17.63 -11.34
C ASN A 222 -11.08 18.37 -10.23
N LEU A 223 -11.33 18.09 -8.94
CA LEU A 223 -10.63 18.70 -7.81
C LEU A 223 -9.64 17.74 -7.14
N ILE A 224 -10.02 16.48 -7.06
CA ILE A 224 -9.27 15.45 -6.36
C ILE A 224 -8.90 14.35 -7.34
N ASP A 225 -7.63 13.96 -7.31
CA ASP A 225 -7.16 12.74 -7.93
C ASP A 225 -7.18 11.60 -6.91
N ILE A 226 -7.63 10.44 -7.38
CA ILE A 226 -7.56 9.19 -6.61
C ILE A 226 -6.74 8.20 -7.41
N GLU A 227 -5.49 8.03 -7.03
CA GLU A 227 -4.60 7.05 -7.63
C GLU A 227 -4.71 5.71 -6.90
N ARG A 228 -4.82 4.63 -7.67
CA ARG A 228 -4.76 3.28 -7.13
C ARG A 228 -3.37 2.70 -7.32
N LYS A 229 -2.74 2.30 -6.22
CA LYS A 229 -1.49 1.53 -6.25
C LYS A 229 -1.67 0.26 -7.07
N LYS A 230 -0.64 -0.07 -7.86
CA LYS A 230 -0.54 -1.36 -8.57
C LYS A 230 -0.59 -2.49 -7.54
N ILE A 231 -1.39 -3.52 -7.82
CA ILE A 231 -1.71 -4.58 -6.84
C ILE A 231 -0.45 -5.32 -6.38
N LEU A 232 0.51 -5.54 -7.28
CA LEU A 232 1.78 -6.19 -6.99
C LEU A 232 2.62 -5.39 -5.99
N LEU A 233 2.76 -4.08 -6.20
CA LEU A 233 3.52 -3.20 -5.31
C LEU A 233 2.86 -3.08 -3.93
N TRP A 234 1.53 -3.03 -3.90
CA TRP A 234 0.76 -2.98 -2.66
C TRP A 234 0.91 -4.26 -1.84
N SER A 235 0.72 -5.43 -2.47
CA SER A 235 0.86 -6.74 -1.81
C SER A 235 2.28 -6.98 -1.31
N ALA A 236 3.30 -6.65 -2.11
CA ALA A 236 4.70 -6.79 -1.70
C ALA A 236 5.01 -5.98 -0.42
N LYS A 237 4.62 -4.70 -0.37
CA LYS A 237 4.79 -3.87 0.83
C LYS A 237 4.07 -4.45 2.06
N LYS A 238 2.87 -5.00 1.88
CA LYS A 238 2.09 -5.60 2.96
C LYS A 238 2.73 -6.88 3.51
N ILE A 239 3.25 -7.74 2.63
CA ILE A 239 3.94 -8.98 3.00
C ILE A 239 5.24 -8.67 3.75
N ILE A 240 6.06 -7.75 3.23
CA ILE A 240 7.34 -7.37 3.86
C ILE A 240 7.13 -6.83 5.28
N LYS A 241 6.05 -6.08 5.51
CA LYS A 241 5.74 -5.54 6.84
C LYS A 241 5.25 -6.61 7.83
N ASN A 242 4.71 -7.73 7.34
CA ASN A 242 4.15 -8.78 8.19
C ASN A 242 5.02 -10.05 8.17
N LYS A 243 5.90 -10.16 9.18
CA LYS A 243 6.83 -11.29 9.36
C LYS A 243 6.14 -12.66 9.40
N VAL A 244 4.86 -12.73 9.80
CA VAL A 244 4.10 -13.99 9.86
C VAL A 244 3.87 -14.56 8.46
N PHE A 245 3.55 -13.72 7.46
CA PHE A 245 3.37 -14.20 6.08
C PHE A 245 4.68 -14.72 5.50
N ILE A 246 5.81 -14.08 5.81
CA ILE A 246 7.13 -14.54 5.39
C ILE A 246 7.41 -15.92 5.99
N LEU A 247 7.13 -16.11 7.28
CA LEU A 247 7.29 -17.39 7.96
C LEU A 247 6.40 -18.48 7.34
N ILE A 248 5.13 -18.18 7.08
CA ILE A 248 4.21 -19.13 6.41
C ILE A 248 4.71 -19.50 5.02
N ALA A 249 5.19 -18.52 4.24
CA ALA A 249 5.75 -18.77 2.91
C ALA A 249 6.98 -19.69 2.98
N ILE A 250 7.89 -19.46 3.95
CA ILE A 250 9.06 -20.33 4.17
C ILE A 250 8.61 -21.74 4.54
N ILE A 251 7.64 -21.89 5.44
CA ILE A 251 7.11 -23.20 5.84
C ILE A 251 6.53 -23.94 4.63
N LEU A 252 5.76 -23.25 3.78
CA LEU A 252 5.19 -23.84 2.57
C LEU A 252 6.27 -24.26 1.56
N ILE A 253 7.31 -23.43 1.38
CA ILE A 253 8.45 -23.75 0.50
C ILE A 253 9.20 -24.99 1.03
N VAL A 254 9.53 -25.01 2.33
CA VAL A 254 10.20 -26.15 2.96
C VAL A 254 9.34 -27.40 2.84
N HIS A 255 8.03 -27.31 3.13
CA HIS A 255 7.12 -28.44 3.00
C HIS A 255 7.06 -28.96 1.54
N SER A 256 6.91 -28.07 0.57
CA SER A 256 6.92 -28.43 -0.86
C SER A 256 8.24 -29.07 -1.28
N PHE A 257 9.36 -28.57 -0.78
CA PHE A 257 10.69 -29.10 -1.10
C PHE A 257 10.91 -30.47 -0.44
N THR A 258 10.49 -30.65 0.81
CA THR A 258 10.53 -31.96 1.48
C THR A 258 9.68 -32.97 0.74
N TYR A 259 8.44 -32.62 0.36
CA TYR A 259 7.59 -33.50 -0.45
C TYR A 259 8.26 -33.92 -1.77
N TYR A 260 8.93 -32.98 -2.45
CA TYR A 260 9.64 -33.30 -3.68
C TYR A 260 10.86 -34.19 -3.45
N ILE A 261 11.65 -33.95 -2.39
CA ILE A 261 12.78 -34.82 -2.01
C ILE A 261 12.31 -36.23 -1.68
N LEU A 262 11.22 -36.38 -0.93
CA LEU A 262 10.67 -37.69 -0.58
C LEU A 262 10.34 -38.50 -1.84
N LYS A 263 9.76 -37.85 -2.85
CA LYS A 263 9.44 -38.45 -4.16
C LYS A 263 10.63 -38.73 -5.06
N LEU A 264 11.78 -38.13 -4.78
CA LEU A 264 13.02 -38.40 -5.53
C LEU A 264 13.79 -39.59 -4.96
N ASP A 265 13.40 -40.12 -3.81
CA ASP A 265 14.04 -41.30 -3.25
C ASP A 265 13.66 -42.54 -4.04
N ASN A 266 14.46 -42.80 -5.08
CA ASN A 266 14.32 -43.97 -5.93
C ASN A 266 15.15 -45.15 -5.43
N ASN A 267 15.62 -45.15 -4.17
CA ASN A 267 16.41 -46.25 -3.64
C ASN A 267 15.50 -47.40 -3.15
N PRO A 268 15.60 -48.63 -3.71
CA PRO A 268 14.92 -49.80 -3.17
C PRO A 268 15.26 -49.99 -1.68
N ASN A 269 14.24 -50.16 -0.84
CA ASN A 269 14.41 -50.34 0.61
C ASN A 269 13.69 -51.59 1.14
N SER A 270 12.57 -51.96 0.53
CA SER A 270 11.84 -53.19 0.85
C SER A 270 11.30 -53.88 -0.41
N ILE A 271 11.06 -55.19 -0.28
CA ILE A 271 10.47 -56.04 -1.31
C ILE A 271 9.20 -56.64 -0.73
N GLU A 272 8.06 -56.37 -1.35
CA GLU A 272 6.78 -56.93 -0.94
C GLU A 272 6.21 -57.86 -2.02
N TYR A 273 5.64 -58.98 -1.57
CA TYR A 273 5.04 -59.98 -2.43
C TYR A 273 3.52 -59.88 -2.33
N VAL A 274 2.92 -59.16 -3.27
CA VAL A 274 1.47 -58.93 -3.31
C VAL A 274 0.86 -59.74 -4.45
N SER A 275 0.11 -60.79 -4.09
CA SER A 275 -0.54 -61.70 -5.03
C SER A 275 0.44 -62.43 -5.97
N ASN A 276 0.53 -62.02 -7.24
CA ASN A 276 1.43 -62.56 -8.26
C ASN A 276 2.46 -61.53 -8.73
N LYS A 277 2.70 -60.49 -7.93
CA LYS A 277 3.66 -59.42 -8.23
C LYS A 277 4.68 -59.30 -7.11
N ILE A 278 5.86 -58.86 -7.50
CA ILE A 278 6.92 -58.39 -6.62
C ILE A 278 6.91 -56.87 -6.75
N GLU A 279 6.65 -56.19 -5.65
CA GLU A 279 6.64 -54.74 -5.55
C GLU A 279 7.93 -54.29 -4.86
N ILE A 280 8.68 -53.42 -5.52
CA ILE A 280 9.90 -52.84 -4.97
C ILE A 280 9.56 -51.47 -4.45
N ILE A 281 9.85 -51.26 -3.17
CA ILE A 281 9.32 -50.13 -2.40
C ILE A 281 10.49 -49.37 -1.78
N ASN A 282 10.44 -48.04 -1.80
CA ASN A 282 11.43 -47.19 -1.13
C ASN A 282 11.18 -47.06 0.38
N LYS A 283 12.04 -46.36 1.11
CA LYS A 283 11.89 -46.19 2.57
C LYS A 283 10.66 -45.37 3.00
N PHE A 284 9.96 -44.78 2.04
CA PHE A 284 8.75 -43.98 2.23
C PHE A 284 7.48 -44.71 1.79
N ASN A 285 7.55 -46.02 1.56
CA ASN A 285 6.45 -46.87 1.10
C ASN A 285 5.90 -46.51 -0.29
N GLU A 286 6.68 -45.82 -1.14
CA GLU A 286 6.32 -45.62 -2.55
C GLU A 286 6.83 -46.80 -3.39
N ILE A 287 5.96 -47.33 -4.26
CA ILE A 287 6.30 -48.39 -5.20
C ILE A 287 7.14 -47.80 -6.32
N LEU A 288 8.41 -48.21 -6.41
CA LEU A 288 9.35 -47.79 -7.45
C LEU A 288 9.03 -48.47 -8.78
N TRP A 289 8.84 -49.80 -8.75
CA TRP A 289 8.43 -50.60 -9.90
C TRP A 289 7.90 -51.96 -9.44
N MET A 290 7.25 -52.66 -10.38
CA MET A 290 6.65 -53.98 -10.14
C MET A 290 7.06 -54.96 -11.22
N LYS A 291 7.24 -56.23 -10.84
CA LYS A 291 7.43 -57.35 -11.78
C LYS A 291 6.45 -58.48 -11.45
N ASN A 292 6.06 -59.24 -12.46
CA ASN A 292 5.27 -60.44 -12.24
C ASN A 292 6.16 -61.52 -11.59
N ASN A 293 5.66 -62.12 -10.53
CA ASN A 293 6.29 -63.25 -9.88
C ASN A 293 5.97 -64.52 -10.68
N SER A 294 7.00 -65.16 -11.24
CA SER A 294 6.91 -66.45 -11.95
C SER A 294 6.71 -67.64 -11.00
N LEU A 295 6.83 -67.45 -9.68
CA LEU A 295 6.70 -68.53 -8.71
C LEU A 295 5.24 -68.96 -8.55
N SER A 296 4.99 -70.27 -8.62
CA SER A 296 3.65 -70.81 -8.45
C SER A 296 3.11 -70.50 -7.05
N LYS A 297 1.82 -70.14 -6.95
CA LYS A 297 1.11 -69.85 -5.69
C LYS A 297 1.29 -70.94 -4.61
N LYS A 298 1.62 -72.17 -5.02
CA LYS A 298 1.82 -73.32 -4.13
C LYS A 298 3.06 -73.18 -3.23
N HIS A 299 4.01 -72.31 -3.55
CA HIS A 299 5.25 -72.11 -2.75
C HIS A 299 5.22 -70.86 -1.87
N LEU A 300 4.34 -69.89 -2.15
CA LEU A 300 4.24 -68.64 -1.37
C LEU A 300 3.55 -68.85 -0.02
N ASN A 301 2.67 -69.85 0.10
CA ASN A 301 1.91 -70.10 1.33
C ASN A 301 2.66 -70.88 2.41
N THR A 302 3.84 -71.45 2.11
CA THR A 302 4.42 -72.46 3.00
C THR A 302 5.40 -71.92 4.04
N VAL A 303 6.17 -70.84 3.81
CA VAL A 303 7.00 -70.26 4.88
C VAL A 303 7.42 -68.81 4.57
N GLN A 304 7.23 -67.88 5.51
CA GLN A 304 7.88 -66.56 5.52
C GLN A 304 9.43 -66.63 5.43
N ASN A 305 10.03 -67.80 5.66
CA ASN A 305 11.48 -68.01 5.57
C ASN A 305 11.96 -68.34 4.15
N VAL A 306 11.08 -68.74 3.22
CA VAL A 306 11.48 -69.07 1.84
C VAL A 306 11.62 -67.81 0.98
N THR A 307 10.84 -66.76 1.24
CA THR A 307 10.92 -65.46 0.56
C THR A 307 12.27 -64.76 0.76
N TYR A 308 12.94 -64.96 1.90
CA TYR A 308 14.25 -64.37 2.18
C TYR A 308 15.38 -64.89 1.28
N ASN A 309 15.20 -66.08 0.67
CA ASN A 309 16.21 -66.71 -0.18
C ASN A 309 15.99 -66.43 -1.68
N ILE A 310 14.88 -65.79 -2.05
CA ILE A 310 14.46 -65.62 -3.45
C ILE A 310 14.75 -64.19 -3.94
N SER A 311 14.79 -63.23 -3.02
CA SER A 311 15.05 -61.84 -3.35
C SER A 311 15.91 -61.17 -2.28
N ARG A 312 16.84 -60.32 -2.71
CA ARG A 312 17.67 -59.53 -1.80
C ARG A 312 17.90 -58.13 -2.35
N LEU A 313 17.92 -57.15 -1.45
CA LEU A 313 18.43 -55.82 -1.71
C LEU A 313 19.90 -55.79 -1.33
N ILE A 314 20.75 -55.33 -2.23
CA ILE A 314 22.19 -55.25 -2.03
C ILE A 314 22.73 -54.09 -2.84
N ASP A 315 23.63 -53.31 -2.24
CA ASP A 315 24.45 -52.32 -2.92
C ASP A 315 25.70 -53.05 -3.42
N VAL A 316 25.74 -53.36 -4.72
CA VAL A 316 26.78 -54.22 -5.31
C VAL A 316 28.07 -53.44 -5.56
N ASP A 317 27.97 -52.14 -5.84
CA ASP A 317 29.11 -51.29 -6.21
C ASP A 317 29.51 -50.24 -5.16
N ASP A 318 28.85 -50.25 -3.98
CA ASP A 318 29.08 -49.36 -2.84
C ASP A 318 28.79 -47.89 -3.19
N ASP A 319 27.81 -47.65 -4.07
CA ASP A 319 27.38 -46.30 -4.50
C ASP A 319 26.31 -45.67 -3.58
N GLY A 320 25.83 -46.42 -2.59
CA GLY A 320 24.80 -46.04 -1.64
C GLY A 320 23.37 -46.33 -2.10
N PHE A 321 23.17 -46.93 -3.28
CA PHE A 321 21.89 -47.38 -3.80
C PHE A 321 21.83 -48.91 -3.85
N ASN A 322 20.65 -49.46 -3.55
CA ASN A 322 20.44 -50.89 -3.59
C ASN A 322 19.99 -51.34 -4.98
N GLU A 323 20.64 -52.37 -5.51
CA GLU A 323 20.11 -53.22 -6.57
C GLU A 323 19.13 -54.26 -5.99
N VAL A 324 18.29 -54.79 -6.88
CA VAL A 324 17.34 -55.85 -6.55
C VAL A 324 17.79 -57.15 -7.21
N LEU A 325 18.27 -58.09 -6.42
CA LEU A 325 18.62 -59.44 -6.85
C LEU A 325 17.39 -60.34 -6.72
N LEU A 326 16.95 -60.97 -7.82
CA LEU A 326 15.79 -61.88 -7.85
C LEU A 326 16.16 -63.24 -8.44
N ALA A 327 15.70 -64.33 -7.83
CA ALA A 327 15.80 -65.68 -8.37
C ALA A 327 14.66 -65.96 -9.38
N LYS A 328 15.00 -66.43 -10.58
CA LYS A 328 14.07 -66.55 -11.73
C LYS A 328 13.00 -67.63 -11.54
N THR A 329 13.40 -68.83 -11.11
CA THR A 329 12.52 -70.00 -10.88
C THR A 329 13.20 -71.05 -10.01
N ALA A 330 12.43 -71.89 -9.31
CA ALA A 330 12.96 -73.06 -8.61
C ALA A 330 13.54 -74.12 -9.57
N ASP A 331 12.98 -74.23 -10.78
CA ASP A 331 13.35 -75.26 -11.76
C ASP A 331 14.57 -74.89 -12.61
N ASN A 332 14.90 -73.59 -12.70
CA ASN A 332 16.11 -73.08 -13.36
C ASN A 332 16.66 -71.91 -12.52
N PRO A 333 17.63 -72.17 -11.61
CA PRO A 333 18.15 -71.17 -10.68
C PRO A 333 19.10 -70.21 -11.39
N ALA A 334 18.53 -69.26 -12.14
CA ALA A 334 19.23 -68.07 -12.60
C ALA A 334 18.95 -66.92 -11.64
N LEU A 335 19.96 -66.11 -11.38
CA LEU A 335 19.86 -64.89 -10.58
C LEU A 335 19.85 -63.70 -11.53
N ILE A 336 18.87 -62.82 -11.38
CA ILE A 336 18.74 -61.61 -12.19
C ILE A 336 18.96 -60.41 -11.27
N LEU A 337 19.86 -59.52 -11.67
CA LEU A 337 20.10 -58.26 -10.98
C LEU A 337 19.40 -57.12 -11.74
N TYR A 338 18.57 -56.38 -11.01
CA TYR A 338 17.90 -55.20 -11.51
C TYR A 338 18.48 -53.95 -10.85
N ASP A 339 18.65 -52.89 -11.64
CA ASP A 339 18.93 -51.56 -11.10
C ASP A 339 17.71 -51.00 -10.35
N ARG A 340 17.91 -49.85 -9.69
CA ARG A 340 16.85 -49.13 -8.98
C ARG A 340 15.63 -48.73 -9.84
N ASN A 341 15.77 -48.67 -11.17
CA ASN A 341 14.68 -48.36 -12.11
C ASN A 341 13.98 -49.62 -12.65
N GLY A 342 14.39 -50.82 -12.21
CA GLY A 342 13.82 -52.09 -12.65
C GLY A 342 14.32 -52.54 -14.02
N LYS A 343 15.45 -51.98 -14.48
CA LYS A 343 16.17 -52.41 -15.67
C LYS A 343 17.13 -53.53 -15.30
N GLU A 344 17.08 -54.61 -16.06
CA GLU A 344 18.01 -55.73 -15.91
C GLU A 344 19.42 -55.29 -16.32
N ILE A 345 20.38 -55.52 -15.42
CA ILE A 345 21.80 -55.18 -15.62
C ILE A 345 22.71 -56.41 -15.63
N TRP A 346 22.24 -57.55 -15.09
CA TRP A 346 22.94 -58.84 -15.11
C TRP A 346 21.96 -60.02 -14.96
N ASN A 347 22.24 -61.17 -15.60
CA ASN A 347 21.39 -62.38 -15.65
C ASN A 347 22.24 -63.63 -15.89
#